data_AF-A0A524RS36-F1
#
_entry.id   AF-A0A524RS36-F1
#
_cell.length_a   1.000
_cell.length_b   1.000
_cell.length_c   1.000
_cell.angle_alpha   90.00
_cell.angle_beta   90.00
_cell.angle_gamma   90.00
#
_symmetry.space_group_name_H-M   'P 1'
#
loop_
_entity.id
_entity.type
_entity.pdbx_description
1 polymer ?
#
loop_
_entity_poly.entity_id
_entity_poly.type
_entity_poly.pdbx_seq_one_letter_code
_entity_poly.pdbx_strand_id
1 'polypeptide(L)' 'MPKPVTLMEQLLKTSLPRGGVVLNPFGGSGSTLMAADVTGRTACLLEVEPRWCGGANGSHRQPLTA' A
#
# COMPACT_ATOMS: atom_id res chain seq x y z
N MET A 1 -8.41 -9.03 -13.52
CA MET A 1 -8.04 -7.65 -13.88
C MET A 1 -7.57 -6.94 -12.61
N PRO A 2 -6.35 -6.39 -12.57
CA PRO A 2 -5.85 -5.68 -11.39
C PRO A 2 -6.56 -4.33 -11.22
N LYS A 3 -6.64 -3.85 -9.99
CA LYS A 3 -7.24 -2.54 -9.71
C LYS A 3 -6.35 -1.42 -10.25
N PRO A 4 -6.90 -0.38 -10.91
CA PRO A 4 -6.10 0.76 -11.35
C PRO A 4 -5.38 1.44 -10.18
N VAL A 5 -4.07 1.65 -10.33
CA VAL A 5 -3.23 2.31 -9.32
C VAL A 5 -3.62 3.78 -9.15
N THR A 6 -3.94 4.46 -10.25
CA THR A 6 -4.40 5.86 -10.25
C THR A 6 -5.62 6.09 -9.36
N LEU A 7 -6.56 5.13 -9.34
CA LEU A 7 -7.70 5.18 -8.43
C LEU A 7 -7.28 5.08 -6.96
N MET A 8 -6.28 4.25 -6.64
CA MET A 8 -5.75 4.22 -5.27
C MET A 8 -5.02 5.51 -4.91
N GLU A 9 -4.25 6.10 -5.82
CA GLU A 9 -3.57 7.36 -5.55
C GLU A 9 -4.54 8.48 -5.19
N GLN A 10 -5.67 8.57 -5.90
CA GLN A 10 -6.72 9.55 -5.61
C GLN A 10 -7.26 9.34 -4.19
N LEU A 11 -7.61 8.10 -3.83
CA LEU A 11 -8.10 7.77 -2.49
C LEU A 11 -7.08 8.13 -1.40
N LEU A 12 -5.80 7.81 -1.60
CA LEU A 12 -4.75 8.12 -0.62
C LEU A 12 -4.49 9.62 -0.49
N LYS A 13 -4.61 10.39 -1.58
CA LYS A 13 -4.48 11.85 -1.56
C LYS A 13 -5.62 12.52 -0.82
N THR A 14 -6.85 12.01 -0.94
CA THR A 14 -8.04 12.60 -0.32
C THR A 14 -8.22 12.18 1.13
N SER A 15 -7.80 10.97 1.49
CA SER A 15 -8.11 10.39 2.80
C SER A 15 -6.96 10.42 3.80
N LEU A 16 -5.75 10.75 3.35
CA LEU A 16 -4.56 10.77 4.21
C LEU A 16 -3.69 12.01 3.97
N PRO A 17 -3.09 12.58 5.04
CA PRO A 17 -2.00 13.51 4.87
C PRO A 17 -0.79 12.82 4.22
N ARG A 18 0.13 13.62 3.67
CA ARG A 18 1.43 13.11 3.20
C ARG A 18 2.17 12.46 4.39
N GLY A 19 2.77 11.29 4.17
CA GLY A 19 3.36 10.49 5.24
C GLY A 19 2.36 9.70 6.08
N GLY A 20 1.05 9.80 5.82
CA GLY A 20 0.03 9.00 6.49
C GLY A 20 0.15 7.50 6.17
N VAL A 21 -0.47 6.67 7.00
CA VAL A 21 -0.44 5.20 6.88
C VAL A 21 -1.82 4.68 6.46
N VAL A 22 -1.86 3.81 5.45
CA VAL A 22 -3.06 3.06 5.05
C VAL A 22 -2.95 1.60 5.49
N LEU A 23 -4.00 1.08 6.12
CA LEU A 23 -4.18 -0.36 6.33
C LEU A 23 -5.08 -0.91 5.21
N ASN A 24 -4.63 -1.94 4.50
CA ASN A 24 -5.47 -2.68 3.57
C ASN A 24 -5.36 -4.19 3.85
N PRO A 25 -6.40 -4.83 4.42
CA PRO A 25 -6.38 -6.24 4.76
C PRO A 25 -6.57 -7.18 3.54
N PHE A 26 -6.75 -6.61 2.35
CA PHE A 26 -6.92 -7.33 1.09
C PHE A 26 -5.89 -6.82 0.07
N GLY A 27 -4.62 -7.16 0.30
CA GLY A 27 -3.47 -6.64 -0.44
C GLY A 27 -3.52 -6.96 -1.94
N GLY A 28 -4.01 -8.16 -2.29
CA GLY A 28 -4.16 -8.66 -3.65
C GLY A 28 -2.90 -8.40 -4.48
N SER A 29 -3.09 -7.89 -5.69
CA SER A 29 -1.98 -7.56 -6.61
C SER A 29 -1.13 -6.34 -6.19
N GLY A 30 -1.33 -5.76 -5.00
CA GLY A 30 -0.47 -4.70 -4.46
C GLY A 30 -0.77 -3.27 -4.92
N SER A 31 -1.92 -3.01 -5.57
CA SER A 31 -2.25 -1.67 -6.09
C SER A 31 -2.21 -0.54 -5.03
N THR A 32 -2.54 -0.85 -3.78
CA THR A 32 -2.46 0.08 -2.65
C THR A 32 -1.02 0.41 -2.27
N LEU A 33 -0.12 -0.58 -2.27
CA LEU A 33 1.30 -0.38 -1.97
C LEU A 33 1.96 0.51 -3.02
N MET A 34 1.71 0.21 -4.30
CA MET A 34 2.23 1.03 -5.41
C MET A 34 1.76 2.48 -5.32
N ALA A 35 0.47 2.70 -5.04
CA ALA A 35 -0.05 4.05 -4.89
C ALA A 35 0.51 4.77 -3.65
N ALA A 36 0.72 4.05 -2.55
CA ALA A 36 1.31 4.63 -1.34
C ALA A 36 2.74 5.12 -1.62
N ASP A 37 3.56 4.34 -2.31
CA ASP A 37 4.92 4.73 -2.71
C ASP A 37 4.91 5.99 -3.59
N VAL A 38 4.12 5.99 -4.67
CA VAL A 38 3.97 7.15 -5.59
C VAL A 38 3.51 8.41 -4.86
N THR A 39 2.62 8.27 -3.89
CA THR A 39 2.04 9.41 -3.17
C THR A 39 2.82 9.81 -1.92
N GLY A 40 3.86 9.08 -1.52
CA GLY A 40 4.61 9.34 -0.30
C GLY A 40 3.79 9.09 0.97
N ARG A 41 3.06 7.98 0.99
CA ARG A 41 2.39 7.38 2.16
C ARG A 41 2.97 5.99 2.43
N THR A 42 2.65 5.42 3.58
CA THR A 42 3.03 4.05 3.92
C THR A 42 1.81 3.13 3.82
N ALA A 43 1.97 1.95 3.23
CA ALA A 43 0.93 0.93 3.21
C ALA A 43 1.30 -0.24 4.11
N CYS A 44 0.36 -0.64 4.97
CA CYS A 44 0.38 -1.91 5.68
C CYS A 44 -0.62 -2.85 5.01
N LEU A 45 -0.14 -3.94 4.43
CA LEU A 45 -0.95 -4.90 3.69
C LEU A 45 -1.00 -6.25 4.41
N LEU A 46 -2.17 -6.89 4.38
CA LEU A 46 -2.30 -8.31 4.65
C LEU A 46 -2.81 -9.00 3.39
N GLU A 47 -2.36 -10.22 3.16
CA GLU A 47 -2.80 -11.04 2.04
C GLU A 47 -2.75 -12.51 2.43
N VAL A 48 -3.83 -13.24 2.12
CA VAL A 48 -4.01 -14.63 2.53
C VAL A 48 -3.48 -15.60 1.48
N GLU A 49 -3.57 -15.23 0.20
CA GLU A 49 -3.14 -16.10 -0.88
C GLU A 49 -1.63 -15.95 -1.12
N PRO A 50 -0.82 -17.02 -0.93
CA PRO A 50 0.63 -16.92 -1.02
C PRO A 50 1.15 -16.41 -2.37
N ARG A 51 0.39 -16.64 -3.46
CA ARG A 51 0.74 -16.19 -4.81
C ARG A 51 0.89 -14.66 -4.93
N TRP A 52 0.24 -13.91 -4.05
CA TRP A 52 0.28 -12.44 -4.06
C TRP A 52 1.32 -11.87 -3.08
N CYS A 53 1.86 -12.69 -2.16
CA CYS A 53 2.83 -12.24 -1.16
C CYS A 53 4.23 -11.95 -1.71
N GLY A 54 4.53 -12.37 -2.95
CA GLY A 54 5.87 -12.26 -3.56
C GLY A 54 6.39 -10.82 -3.78
N GLY A 55 5.53 -9.81 -3.69
CA GLY A 55 5.90 -8.39 -3.87
C GLY A 55 5.89 -7.54 -2.60
N ALA A 56 5.51 -8.09 -1.44
CA ALA A 56 5.27 -7.31 -0.22
C ALA A 56 6.53 -7.04 0.63
N ASN A 57 7.69 -7.56 0.26
CA ASN A 57 8.96 -7.37 1.00
C ASN A 57 9.68 -6.04 0.64
N GLY A 58 8.95 -5.04 0.17
CA GLY A 58 9.45 -3.70 -0.11
C GLY A 58 9.35 -2.81 1.11
N SER A 59 10.22 -3.02 2.10
CA SER A 59 10.43 -2.14 3.24
C SER A 59 11.03 -0.80 2.80
N HIS A 60 10.29 0.05 2.09
CA HIS A 60 10.72 1.41 1.85
C HIS A 60 10.16 2.35 2.93
N ARG A 61 11.02 2.50 3.95
CA ARG A 61 11.05 3.45 5.09
C ARG A 61 10.48 2.99 6.43
N GLN A 62 11.38 2.26 7.10
CA GLN A 62 11.72 2.23 8.53
C GLN A 62 10.72 1.60 9.52
N PRO A 63 11.24 0.87 10.53
CA PRO A 63 10.44 0.22 11.56
C PRO A 63 9.75 1.25 12.46
N LEU A 64 8.54 0.94 12.88
CA LEU A 64 7.89 1.56 14.03
C LEU A 64 8.69 1.17 15.28
N THR A 65 9.76 1.90 15.60
CA THR A 65 10.33 1.89 16.95
C THR A 65 9.59 2.93 17.80
N ALA A 66 9.31 2.53 19.04
CA ALA A 66 8.69 3.33 20.10
C ALA A 66 9.28 4.73 20.28
#